data_AF-A0A2E3A979-F1
#
_entry.id   AF-A0A2E3A979-F1
#
_cell.length_a   1.000
_cell.length_b   1.000
_cell.length_c   1.000
_cell.angle_alpha   90.00
_cell.angle_beta   90.00
_cell.angle_gamma   90.00
#
_symmetry.space_group_name_H-M   'P 1'
#
loop_
_entity.id
_entity.type
_entity.pdbx_description
1 polymer ?
#
loop_
_entity_poly.entity_id
_entity_poly.type
_entity_poly.pdbx_seq_one_letter_code
_entity_poly.pdbx_strand_id
1 'polypeptide(L)'
;MKLHRNLALGIVEGLQNIFIAKVPLRIELSRLLKLNRKWGSRDRRLLGQILLDCVRWKTTYAHLGNFDEKTTHFNWKLLGVWLLLNDYMLPEWEELGDPKELKKTLPLDKKNTKRTVRHSIPQWLDELGLEAFGEKVWEKELSQQN
;
A
#
# COMPACT_ATOMS: atom_id res chain seq x y z
N MET A 1 -0.13 18.84 -2.06
CA MET A 1 -0.78 18.48 -3.36
C MET A 1 -2.10 17.81 -3.05
N LYS A 2 -3.18 18.08 -3.79
CA LYS A 2 -4.48 17.42 -3.60
C LYS A 2 -4.62 16.28 -4.61
N LEU A 3 -4.95 15.07 -4.15
CA LEU A 3 -5.23 13.95 -5.04
C LEU A 3 -6.61 14.15 -5.67
N HIS A 4 -6.69 14.15 -7.00
CA HIS A 4 -7.96 14.23 -7.70
C HIS A 4 -8.71 12.88 -7.64
N ARG A 5 -10.03 12.92 -7.44
CA ARG A 5 -10.86 11.72 -7.29
C ARG A 5 -10.78 10.77 -8.48
N ASN A 6 -10.65 11.29 -9.70
CA ASN A 6 -10.46 10.48 -10.91
C ASN A 6 -9.22 9.59 -10.81
N LEU A 7 -8.09 10.16 -10.37
CA LEU A 7 -6.85 9.39 -10.20
C LEU A 7 -6.98 8.38 -9.06
N ALA A 8 -7.62 8.76 -7.95
CA ALA A 8 -7.89 7.85 -6.83
C ALA A 8 -8.74 6.64 -7.24
N LEU A 9 -9.78 6.85 -8.04
CA LEU A 9 -10.60 5.77 -8.59
C LEU A 9 -9.77 4.80 -9.43
N GLY A 10 -8.89 5.31 -10.30
CA GLY A 10 -8.00 4.48 -11.09
C GLY A 10 -6.98 3.69 -10.26
N ILE A 11 -6.48 4.27 -9.16
CA ILE A 11 -5.62 3.57 -8.20
C ILE A 11 -6.39 2.44 -7.53
N VAL A 12 -7.59 2.71 -7.01
CA VAL A 12 -8.42 1.73 -6.31
C VAL A 12 -8.84 0.59 -7.24
N GLU A 13 -9.20 0.89 -8.48
CA GLU A 13 -9.46 -0.09 -9.53
C GLU A 13 -8.22 -0.97 -9.79
N GLY A 14 -7.05 -0.34 -9.92
CA GLY A 14 -5.78 -1.05 -10.10
C GLY A 14 -5.48 -2.01 -8.95
N LEU A 15 -5.61 -1.55 -7.70
CA LEU A 15 -5.42 -2.39 -6.52
C LEU A 15 -6.43 -3.55 -6.46
N GLN A 16 -7.68 -3.31 -6.83
CA GLN A 16 -8.70 -4.34 -6.91
C GLN A 16 -8.30 -5.45 -7.92
N ASN A 17 -7.86 -5.06 -9.12
CA ASN A 17 -7.44 -6.00 -10.15
C ASN A 17 -6.19 -6.79 -9.75
N ILE A 18 -5.24 -6.13 -9.08
CA ILE A 18 -4.01 -6.79 -8.61
C ILE A 18 -4.32 -7.77 -7.48
N PHE A 19 -5.07 -7.36 -6.46
CA PHE A 19 -5.27 -8.20 -5.27
C PHE A 19 -6.32 -9.29 -5.46
N ILE A 20 -7.40 -9.02 -6.18
CA ILE A 20 -8.53 -9.95 -6.33
C ILE A 20 -8.43 -10.71 -7.65
N ALA A 21 -8.33 -10.00 -8.78
CA ALA A 21 -8.23 -10.64 -10.10
C ALA A 21 -6.82 -11.18 -10.43
N LYS A 22 -5.86 -11.02 -9.50
CA LYS A 22 -4.47 -11.51 -9.61
C LYS A 22 -3.75 -11.04 -10.88
N VAL A 23 -4.10 -9.85 -11.38
CA VAL A 23 -3.43 -9.25 -12.53
C VAL A 23 -2.04 -8.75 -12.10
N PRO A 24 -0.96 -9.07 -12.84
CA PRO A 24 0.36 -8.55 -12.51
C PRO A 24 0.41 -7.01 -12.58
N LEU A 25 1.06 -6.37 -11.59
CA LEU A 25 1.12 -4.90 -11.47
C LEU A 25 1.55 -4.21 -12.77
N ARG A 26 2.58 -4.74 -13.46
CA ARG A 26 3.08 -4.17 -14.72
C ARG A 26 2.01 -4.14 -15.82
N ILE A 27 1.22 -5.21 -15.91
CA ILE A 27 0.16 -5.34 -16.91
C ILE A 27 -0.97 -4.37 -16.57
N GLU A 28 -1.37 -4.32 -15.31
CA GLU A 28 -2.46 -3.45 -14.85
C GLU A 28 -2.11 -1.96 -14.98
N LEU A 29 -0.90 -1.56 -14.59
CA LEU A 29 -0.40 -0.20 -14.78
C LEU A 29 -0.43 0.20 -16.27
N SER A 30 0.02 -0.69 -17.15
CA SER A 30 -0.01 -0.45 -18.59
C SER A 30 -1.44 -0.29 -19.13
N ARG A 31 -2.39 -1.07 -18.61
CA ARG A 31 -3.82 -0.98 -18.97
C ARG A 31 -4.40 0.36 -18.52
N LEU A 32 -4.22 0.75 -17.25
CA LEU A 32 -4.73 2.01 -16.69
C LEU A 32 -4.19 3.23 -17.43
N LEU A 33 -2.90 3.25 -17.79
CA LEU A 33 -2.28 4.34 -18.54
C LEU A 33 -2.81 4.45 -19.99
N LYS A 34 -3.17 3.32 -20.62
CA LYS A 34 -3.77 3.29 -21.96
C LYS A 34 -5.24 3.72 -21.94
N LEU A 35 -5.97 3.35 -20.91
CA LEU A 35 -7.37 3.74 -20.70
C LEU A 35 -7.49 5.23 -20.42
N ASN A 36 -6.60 5.77 -19.58
CA ASN A 36 -6.62 7.16 -19.13
C ASN A 36 -5.59 8.03 -19.88
N ARG A 37 -5.73 8.14 -21.20
CA ARG A 37 -4.77 8.87 -22.06
C ARG A 37 -4.59 10.34 -21.69
N LYS A 38 -5.61 10.95 -21.08
CA LYS A 38 -5.64 12.37 -20.67
C LYS A 38 -4.80 12.67 -19.42
N TRP A 39 -4.38 11.65 -18.66
CA TRP A 39 -3.54 11.87 -17.48
C TRP A 39 -2.17 12.43 -17.86
N GLY A 40 -1.78 13.51 -17.20
CA GLY A 40 -0.50 14.18 -17.41
C GLY A 40 0.68 13.39 -16.84
N SER A 41 1.90 13.83 -17.11
CA SER A 41 3.13 13.17 -16.62
C SER A 41 3.15 13.02 -15.10
N ARG A 42 2.64 14.01 -14.36
CA ARG A 42 2.53 13.99 -12.90
C ARG A 42 1.58 12.90 -12.41
N ASP A 43 0.39 12.81 -12.99
CA ASP A 43 -0.61 11.81 -12.60
C ASP A 43 -0.12 10.39 -12.87
N ARG A 44 0.55 10.18 -14.02
CA ARG A 44 1.11 8.88 -14.39
C ARG A 44 2.22 8.43 -13.44
N ARG A 45 3.08 9.36 -13.03
CA ARG A 45 4.12 9.10 -12.02
C ARG A 45 3.48 8.72 -10.68
N LEU A 46 2.49 9.50 -10.25
CA LEU A 46 1.81 9.31 -8.99
C LEU A 46 1.04 7.97 -8.95
N LEU A 47 0.34 7.62 -10.03
CA LEU A 47 -0.30 6.31 -10.20
C LEU A 47 0.68 5.16 -9.98
N GLY A 48 1.82 5.19 -10.70
CA GLY A 48 2.83 4.13 -10.61
C GLY A 48 3.42 4.02 -9.21
N GLN A 49 3.74 5.16 -8.60
CA GLN A 49 4.26 5.22 -7.23
C GLN A 49 3.27 4.62 -6.23
N ILE A 50 2.02 5.10 -6.23
CA ILE A 50 1.01 4.67 -5.27
C ILE A 50 0.69 3.18 -5.44
N LEU A 51 0.50 2.70 -6.68
CA LEU A 51 0.24 1.27 -6.92
C LEU A 51 1.39 0.40 -6.41
N LEU A 52 2.64 0.78 -6.72
CA LEU A 52 3.81 0.03 -6.27
C LEU A 52 3.90 0.00 -4.75
N ASP A 53 3.77 1.15 -4.10
CA ASP A 53 3.87 1.25 -2.65
C ASP A 53 2.74 0.52 -1.93
N CYS A 54 1.48 0.66 -2.38
CA CYS A 54 0.36 -0.06 -1.77
C CYS A 54 0.47 -1.59 -1.93
N VAL A 55 1.00 -2.07 -3.05
CA VAL A 55 1.24 -3.52 -3.24
C VAL A 55 2.38 -3.99 -2.36
N ARG A 56 3.49 -3.23 -2.31
CA ARG A 56 4.67 -3.56 -1.51
C ARG A 56 4.41 -3.55 -0.01
N TRP A 57 3.72 -2.51 0.47
CA TRP A 57 3.49 -2.25 1.90
C TRP A 57 2.09 -2.63 2.38
N LYS A 58 1.38 -3.49 1.63
CA LYS A 58 -0.02 -3.87 1.92
C LYS A 58 -0.24 -4.24 3.39
N THR A 59 0.60 -5.11 3.95
CA THR A 59 0.47 -5.61 5.32
C THR A 59 0.76 -4.52 6.35
N THR A 60 1.81 -3.73 6.11
CA THR A 60 2.16 -2.60 6.98
C THR A 60 1.05 -1.55 6.99
N TYR A 61 0.49 -1.21 5.83
CA TYR A 61 -0.57 -0.21 5.73
C TYR A 61 -1.87 -0.69 6.37
N ALA A 62 -2.21 -1.97 6.20
CA ALA A 62 -3.35 -2.58 6.89
C ALA A 62 -3.18 -2.57 8.41
N HIS A 63 -1.99 -2.89 8.91
CA HIS A 63 -1.68 -2.81 10.33
C HIS A 63 -1.76 -1.39 10.88
N LEU A 64 -1.20 -0.41 10.16
CA LEU A 64 -1.30 1.00 10.53
C LEU A 64 -2.77 1.42 10.56
N GLY A 65 -3.53 1.26 9.49
CA GLY A 65 -4.94 1.68 9.52
C GLY A 65 -5.88 0.82 10.38
N ASN A 66 -5.37 -0.19 11.09
CA ASN A 66 -6.14 -1.13 11.91
C ASN A 66 -7.32 -1.76 11.13
N PHE A 67 -7.03 -2.26 9.93
CA PHE A 67 -8.01 -2.91 9.05
C PHE A 67 -7.42 -4.16 8.40
N ASP A 68 -8.28 -4.96 7.78
CA ASP A 68 -7.92 -6.19 7.06
C ASP A 68 -8.58 -6.26 5.67
N GLU A 69 -8.26 -7.29 4.90
CA GLU A 69 -8.79 -7.48 3.54
C GLU A 69 -10.31 -7.64 3.47
N LYS A 70 -10.97 -7.95 4.58
CA LYS A 70 -12.44 -8.08 4.68
C LYS A 70 -13.12 -6.76 4.98
N THR A 71 -12.34 -5.75 5.37
CA THR A 71 -12.85 -4.42 5.70
C THR A 71 -13.42 -3.73 4.47
N THR A 72 -14.61 -3.14 4.60
CA THR A 72 -15.23 -2.37 3.53
C THR A 72 -14.31 -1.24 3.06
N HIS A 73 -14.23 -1.06 1.74
CA HIS A 73 -13.33 -0.10 1.09
C HIS A 73 -11.83 -0.30 1.42
N PHE A 74 -11.38 -1.54 1.64
CA PHE A 74 -9.98 -1.88 1.93
C PHE A 74 -8.96 -1.12 1.06
N ASN A 75 -9.12 -1.13 -0.27
CA ASN A 75 -8.20 -0.45 -1.19
C ASN A 75 -8.18 1.08 -1.02
N TRP A 76 -9.33 1.69 -0.66
CA TRP A 76 -9.37 3.11 -0.33
C TRP A 76 -8.64 3.39 0.97
N LYS A 77 -8.81 2.55 1.99
CA LYS A 77 -8.09 2.71 3.26
C LYS A 77 -6.58 2.57 3.09
N LEU A 78 -6.11 1.65 2.24
CA LEU A 78 -4.69 1.58 1.86
C LEU A 78 -4.19 2.88 1.22
N LEU A 79 -4.96 3.45 0.29
CA LEU A 79 -4.65 4.75 -0.31
C LEU A 79 -4.63 5.87 0.75
N GLY A 80 -5.58 5.86 1.69
CA GLY A 80 -5.65 6.81 2.79
C GLY A 80 -4.42 6.77 3.68
N VAL A 81 -3.96 5.58 4.07
CA VAL A 81 -2.71 5.41 4.85
C VAL A 81 -1.51 5.90 4.05
N TRP A 82 -1.42 5.59 2.75
CA TRP A 82 -0.34 6.09 1.89
C TRP A 82 -0.34 7.63 1.83
N LEU A 83 -1.52 8.26 1.69
CA LEU A 83 -1.63 9.73 1.68
C LEU A 83 -1.13 10.35 2.99
N LEU A 84 -1.53 9.78 4.13
CA LEU A 84 -1.12 10.25 5.45
C LEU A 84 0.39 10.09 5.67
N LEU A 85 0.98 8.96 5.26
CA LEU A 85 2.42 8.70 5.37
C LEU A 85 3.28 9.63 4.51
N ASN A 86 2.70 10.20 3.45
CA ASN A 86 3.39 11.12 2.55
C ASN A 86 2.95 12.58 2.78
N ASP A 87 2.40 12.89 3.96
CA ASP A 87 1.96 14.23 4.37
C ASP A 87 0.98 14.91 3.40
N TYR A 88 0.18 14.11 2.68
CA TYR A 88 -0.89 14.63 1.84
C TYR A 88 -2.17 14.88 2.65
N MET A 89 -2.91 15.91 2.24
CA MET A 89 -4.23 16.19 2.78
C MET A 89 -5.18 15.05 2.38
N LEU A 90 -5.77 14.41 3.39
CA LEU A 90 -6.76 13.36 3.17
C LEU A 90 -8.07 14.00 2.66
N PRO A 91 -8.58 13.60 1.50
CA PRO A 91 -9.87 14.08 1.01
C PRO A 91 -11.03 13.62 1.89
N GLU A 92 -12.12 14.41 1.93
CA GLU A 92 -13.38 14.06 2.60
C GLU A 92 -14.22 13.14 1.71
N TRP A 93 -13.72 11.93 1.46
CA TRP A 93 -14.43 10.88 0.73
C TRP A 93 -14.93 9.84 1.71
N GLU A 94 -16.19 9.42 1.57
CA GLU A 94 -16.83 8.44 2.44
C GLU A 94 -16.03 7.14 2.53
N GLU A 95 -15.44 6.71 1.41
CA GLU A 95 -14.67 5.46 1.33
C GLU A 95 -13.38 5.47 2.18
N LEU A 96 -12.87 6.65 2.53
CA LEU A 96 -11.69 6.81 3.38
C LEU A 96 -12.03 6.73 4.88
N GLY A 97 -13.30 6.88 5.26
CA GLY A 97 -13.73 6.89 6.66
C GLY A 97 -13.18 8.09 7.46
N ASP A 98 -13.15 7.97 8.78
CA ASP A 98 -12.66 9.04 9.67
C ASP A 98 -11.12 9.18 9.60
N PRO A 99 -10.59 10.36 9.20
CA PRO A 99 -9.15 10.62 9.21
C PRO A 99 -8.47 10.39 10.56
N LYS A 100 -9.18 10.55 11.68
CA LYS A 100 -8.64 10.35 13.04
C LYS A 100 -8.32 8.89 13.30
N GLU A 101 -9.20 7.99 12.87
CA GLU A 101 -9.00 6.54 13.02
C GLU A 101 -7.79 6.07 12.21
N LEU A 102 -7.62 6.57 10.98
CA LEU A 102 -6.46 6.25 10.14
C LEU A 102 -5.13 6.82 10.68
N LYS A 103 -5.16 7.87 11.49
CA LYS A 103 -3.96 8.53 12.04
C LYS A 103 -3.45 7.92 13.34
N LYS A 104 -4.28 7.17 14.07
CA LYS A 104 -4.04 6.80 15.47
C LYS A 104 -2.74 6.01 15.71
N THR A 105 -2.26 5.31 14.71
CA THR A 105 -1.14 4.34 14.76
C THR A 105 0.07 4.79 13.95
N LEU A 106 0.02 5.98 13.35
CA LEU A 106 1.12 6.57 12.59
C LEU A 106 1.99 7.41 13.54
N PRO A 107 3.33 7.29 13.51
CA PRO A 107 4.15 6.42 12.66
C PRO A 107 4.31 4.99 13.23
N LEU A 108 4.76 4.06 12.38
CA LEU A 108 5.01 2.66 12.77
C LEU A 108 6.06 2.56 13.90
N ASP A 109 5.68 1.95 15.02
CA ASP A 109 6.62 1.63 16.10
C ASP A 109 7.48 0.42 15.73
N LYS A 110 8.66 0.67 15.16
CA LYS A 110 9.59 -0.38 14.72
C LYS A 110 10.08 -1.29 15.84
N LYS A 111 10.04 -0.89 17.12
CA LYS A 111 10.55 -1.72 18.22
C LYS A 111 9.55 -2.77 18.67
N ASN A 112 8.26 -2.41 18.65
CA ASN A 112 7.18 -3.27 19.13
C ASN A 112 6.40 -3.97 17.99
N THR A 113 6.75 -3.71 16.74
CA THR A 113 6.08 -4.31 15.58
C THR A 113 6.77 -5.59 15.12
N LYS A 114 5.96 -6.63 14.82
CA LYS A 114 6.44 -7.90 14.25
C LYS A 114 7.19 -7.70 12.93
N ARG A 115 8.22 -8.51 12.67
CA ARG A 115 9.05 -8.44 11.44
C ARG A 115 8.22 -8.49 10.16
N THR A 116 7.25 -9.40 10.09
CA THR A 116 6.32 -9.55 8.96
C THR A 116 5.58 -8.26 8.62
N VAL A 117 5.19 -7.49 9.64
CA VAL A 117 4.54 -6.18 9.47
C VAL A 117 5.57 -5.09 9.17
N ARG A 118 6.75 -5.11 9.78
CA ARG A 118 7.82 -4.12 9.51
C ARG A 118 8.32 -4.15 8.07
N HIS A 119 8.36 -5.33 7.47
CA HIS A 119 8.85 -5.55 6.10
C HIS A 119 7.75 -5.88 5.09
N SER A 120 6.47 -5.87 5.53
CA SER A 120 5.30 -6.22 4.71
C SER A 120 5.42 -7.54 3.95
N ILE A 121 5.91 -8.58 4.63
CA ILE A 121 6.05 -9.93 4.09
C ILE A 121 5.06 -10.90 4.72
N PRO A 122 4.66 -11.97 4.02
CA PRO A 122 3.83 -13.01 4.61
C PRO A 122 4.62 -13.86 5.61
N GLN A 123 3.89 -14.43 6.58
CA GLN A 123 4.42 -15.26 7.67
C GLN A 123 5.30 -16.42 7.15
N TRP A 124 4.84 -17.16 6.14
CA TRP A 124 5.57 -18.32 5.59
C TRP A 124 6.94 -17.95 5.01
N LEU A 125 7.08 -16.73 4.47
CA LEU A 125 8.36 -16.27 3.92
C LEU A 125 9.33 -15.88 5.03
N ASP A 126 8.82 -15.30 6.11
CA ASP A 126 9.62 -14.96 7.29
C ASP A 126 10.17 -16.22 7.95
N GLU A 127 9.32 -17.23 8.14
CA GLU A 127 9.70 -18.52 8.73
C GLU A 127 10.79 -19.24 7.91
N LEU A 128 10.63 -19.29 6.59
CA LEU A 128 11.62 -19.88 5.68
C LEU A 128 12.96 -19.11 5.72
N GLY A 129 12.92 -17.77 5.72
CA GLY A 129 14.12 -16.95 5.80
C GLY A 129 14.87 -17.11 7.13
N LEU A 130 14.13 -17.24 8.23
CA LEU A 130 14.70 -17.54 9.56
C LEU A 130 15.37 -18.91 9.61
N GLU A 131 14.74 -19.94 9.03
CA GLU A 131 15.30 -21.28 8.96
C GLU A 131 16.58 -21.32 8.11
N ALA A 132 16.57 -20.67 6.94
CA ALA A 132 17.69 -20.73 5.99
C ALA A 132 18.89 -19.86 6.38
N PHE A 133 18.65 -18.65 6.90
CA PHE A 133 19.70 -17.64 7.08
C PHE A 133 19.92 -17.22 8.54
N GLY A 134 19.01 -17.58 9.44
CA GLY A 134 18.98 -17.08 10.80
C GLY A 134 18.56 -15.60 10.88
N GLU A 135 18.22 -15.17 12.09
CA GLU A 135 17.59 -13.86 12.33
C GLU A 135 18.41 -12.66 11.83
N LYS A 136 19.72 -12.63 12.11
CA LYS A 136 20.57 -11.47 11.84
C LYS A 136 20.77 -11.22 10.35
N VAL A 137 21.00 -12.29 9.57
CA VAL A 137 21.20 -12.18 8.12
C VAL A 137 19.86 -11.89 7.45
N TRP A 138 18.80 -12.58 7.86
CA TRP A 138 17.48 -12.38 7.27
C TRP A 138 16.94 -10.97 7.47
N GLU A 139 17.08 -10.39 8.66
CA GLU A 139 16.71 -9.00 8.93
C GLU A 139 17.47 -8.03 8.01
N LYS A 140 18.76 -8.29 7.76
CA LYS A 140 19.57 -7.46 6.85
C LYS A 140 19.06 -7.54 5.42
N GLU A 141 18.77 -8.74 4.90
CA GLU A 141 18.24 -8.90 3.54
C GLU A 141 16.89 -8.19 3.36
N LEU A 142 15.97 -8.36 4.32
CA LEU A 142 14.69 -7.66 4.30
C LEU A 142 14.83 -6.14 4.35
N SER A 143 15.85 -5.61 5.02
CA SER A 143 16.12 -4.17 5.05
C SER A 143 16.63 -3.62 3.71
N GLN A 144 17.29 -4.43 2.88
CA GLN A 144 17.82 -4.02 1.57
C GLN A 144 16.79 -4.12 0.44
N GLN A 145 15.79 -4.99 0.58
CA GLN A 145 14.72 -5.15 -0.41
C GLN A 145 13.76 -3.94 -0.46
N ASN A 146 13.66 -3.20 0.65
CA ASN A 146 12.65 -2.16 0.89
C ASN A 146 13.18 -0.74 0.63
#